data_AF-A0A2V9ML91-F1
#
_entry.id   AF-A0A2V9ML91-F1
#
_cell.length_a   1.000
_cell.length_b   1.000
_cell.length_c   1.000
_cell.angle_alpha   90.00
_cell.angle_beta   90.00
_cell.angle_gamma   90.00
#
_symmetry.space_group_name_H-M   'P 1'
#
loop_
_entity.id
_entity.type
_entity.pdbx_description
1 polymer ?
#
loop_
_entity_poly.entity_id
_entity_poly.type
_entity_poly.pdbx_seq_one_letter_code
_entity_poly.pdbx_strand_id
1 'polypeptide(L)'
;MSDNRDQLSQIDGVSRRGMLRQVGLALTAVAGGQLKLEGVQHVHQHVKEEKKKTGIYKPKLFNEHEFKTLGRLAELIVPPDEISGSAREAGAPEFIDLLCSQNEELAVIYTGGLMWLDGRMQKRYSVPFIEAKEDEQTAMLDLLVEAERDERERKTKGLTYEGTHHYQGFGSYGIFSPSDLGPGIVFFDWLRKMTVDAFYTSEIGIKDVGYRGNSARAKFEVPQEAIDYALKRSPFGQS
;
A
#
# COMPACT_ATOMS: atom_id res chain seq x y z
N MET A 1 -9.18 -54.36 21.35
CA MET A 1 -7.71 -54.40 21.41
C MET A 1 -7.20 -53.53 20.27
N SER A 2 -6.84 -52.29 20.62
CA SER A 2 -5.48 -51.70 20.53
C SER A 2 -5.30 -50.95 19.21
N ASP A 3 -5.67 -49.66 19.18
CA ASP A 3 -4.81 -48.48 19.44
C ASP A 3 -3.81 -48.28 18.29
N ASN A 4 -3.99 -47.20 17.53
CA ASN A 4 -2.92 -46.67 16.69
C ASN A 4 -3.02 -45.13 16.68
N ARG A 5 -2.51 -44.59 17.77
CA ARG A 5 -2.45 -43.19 18.15
C ARG A 5 -1.27 -42.44 17.48
N ASP A 6 -0.91 -42.81 16.25
CA ASP A 6 0.36 -42.38 15.62
C ASP A 6 0.23 -41.88 14.16
N GLN A 7 -0.76 -41.03 13.85
CA GLN A 7 -0.70 -40.19 12.63
C GLN A 7 -1.03 -38.70 12.89
N LEU A 8 -0.71 -38.24 14.09
CA LEU A 8 -0.51 -36.82 14.42
C LEU A 8 0.99 -36.50 14.33
N SER A 9 1.58 -36.53 13.13
CA SER A 9 2.98 -36.09 12.93
C SER A 9 3.37 -35.84 11.47
N GLN A 10 2.59 -35.04 10.74
CA GLN A 10 3.14 -34.26 9.63
C GLN A 10 2.80 -32.79 9.83
N ILE A 11 3.58 -32.19 10.74
CA ILE A 11 3.83 -30.75 10.73
C ILE A 11 4.75 -30.55 9.52
N ASP A 12 4.16 -30.47 8.32
CA ASP A 12 4.92 -30.16 7.11
C ASP A 12 5.35 -28.70 7.21
N GLY A 13 6.62 -28.53 7.61
CA GLY A 13 7.33 -27.27 7.57
C GLY A 13 7.15 -26.65 6.18
N VAL A 14 6.65 -25.43 6.15
CA VAL A 14 6.35 -24.66 4.94
C VAL A 14 7.52 -24.75 3.96
N SER A 15 7.36 -25.59 2.93
CA SER A 15 8.37 -25.76 1.89
C SER A 15 8.59 -24.42 1.18
N ARG A 16 9.85 -24.07 0.83
CA ARG A 16 10.22 -22.85 0.08
C ARG A 16 9.31 -22.61 -1.14
N ARG A 17 8.86 -23.69 -1.80
CA ARG A 17 7.92 -23.62 -2.95
C ARG A 17 6.48 -23.28 -2.53
N GLY A 18 6.05 -23.69 -1.36
CA GLY A 18 4.77 -23.28 -0.75
C GLY A 18 4.78 -21.81 -0.36
N MET A 19 5.90 -21.35 0.23
CA MET A 19 6.13 -19.94 0.55
C MET A 19 6.16 -19.07 -0.71
N LEU A 20 6.88 -19.48 -1.77
CA LEU A 20 6.90 -18.78 -3.05
C LEU A 20 5.54 -18.75 -3.75
N ARG A 21 4.70 -19.78 -3.59
CA ARG A 21 3.33 -19.78 -4.12
C ARG A 21 2.41 -18.81 -3.36
N GLN A 22 2.55 -18.71 -2.04
CA GLN A 22 1.75 -17.76 -1.24
C GLN A 22 2.16 -16.31 -1.48
N VAL A 23 3.47 -16.05 -1.58
CA VAL A 23 3.99 -14.73 -2.01
C VAL A 23 3.56 -14.42 -3.45
N GLY A 24 3.61 -15.41 -4.35
CA GLY A 24 3.11 -15.27 -5.72
C GLY A 24 1.61 -14.94 -5.80
N LEU A 25 0.77 -15.55 -4.97
CA LEU A 25 -0.66 -15.23 -4.85
C LEU A 25 -0.90 -13.80 -4.32
N ALA A 26 -0.07 -13.33 -3.37
CA ALA A 26 -0.11 -11.96 -2.88
C ALA A 26 0.30 -10.94 -3.97
N LEU A 27 1.31 -11.27 -4.77
CA LEU A 27 1.81 -10.43 -5.88
C LEU A 27 0.80 -10.33 -7.04
N THR A 28 0.11 -11.42 -7.40
CA THR A 28 -0.98 -11.39 -8.41
C THR A 28 -2.13 -10.48 -7.96
N ALA A 29 -2.36 -10.40 -6.66
CA ALA A 29 -3.34 -9.52 -6.04
C ALA A 29 -2.95 -8.03 -6.21
N VAL A 30 -1.66 -7.69 -6.11
CA VAL A 30 -1.13 -6.33 -6.35
C VAL A 30 -1.28 -5.91 -7.82
N ALA A 31 -1.00 -6.80 -8.78
CA ALA A 31 -1.20 -6.51 -10.21
C ALA A 31 -2.69 -6.31 -10.58
N GLY A 32 -3.62 -6.85 -9.78
CA GLY A 32 -5.07 -6.66 -9.93
C GLY A 32 -5.67 -5.57 -9.03
N GLY A 33 -4.86 -4.83 -8.27
CA GLY A 33 -5.33 -3.77 -7.38
C GLY A 33 -6.04 -4.23 -6.10
N GLN A 34 -5.94 -5.51 -5.71
CA GLN A 34 -6.54 -6.05 -4.48
C GLN A 34 -5.52 -6.79 -3.64
N LEU A 35 -4.99 -6.20 -2.57
CA LEU A 35 -4.17 -6.93 -1.59
C LEU A 35 -5.05 -7.80 -0.68
N LYS A 36 -4.87 -9.12 -0.72
CA LYS A 36 -5.57 -10.06 0.18
C LYS A 36 -4.80 -10.24 1.50
N LEU A 37 -5.47 -10.03 2.63
CA LEU A 37 -4.89 -10.05 3.99
C LEU A 37 -3.96 -11.25 4.27
N GLU A 38 -4.39 -12.46 3.88
CA GLU A 38 -3.59 -13.69 4.07
C GLU A 38 -2.25 -13.62 3.34
N GLY A 39 -2.24 -13.14 2.10
CA GLY A 39 -1.02 -12.97 1.31
C GLY A 39 -0.09 -11.89 1.89
N VAL A 40 -0.66 -10.83 2.45
CA VAL A 40 0.11 -9.72 3.04
C VAL A 40 0.78 -10.13 4.36
N GLN A 41 0.11 -10.93 5.18
CA GLN A 41 0.68 -11.45 6.44
C GLN A 41 1.95 -12.29 6.16
N HIS A 42 1.95 -13.07 5.08
CA HIS A 42 3.11 -13.87 4.67
C HIS A 42 4.32 -13.00 4.29
N VAL A 43 4.12 -11.84 3.67
CA VAL A 43 5.20 -10.90 3.33
C VAL A 43 5.83 -10.33 4.61
N HIS A 44 5.02 -9.88 5.56
CA HIS A 44 5.50 -9.41 6.88
C HIS A 44 6.28 -10.48 7.63
N GLN A 45 5.80 -11.73 7.61
CA GLN A 45 6.51 -12.84 8.24
C GLN A 45 7.86 -13.10 7.56
N HIS A 46 7.92 -13.09 6.23
CA HIS A 46 9.17 -13.27 5.50
C HIS A 46 10.18 -12.17 5.81
N VAL A 47 9.76 -10.89 5.83
CA VAL A 47 10.62 -9.76 6.22
C VAL A 47 11.16 -9.96 7.65
N LYS A 48 10.30 -10.38 8.59
CA LYS A 48 10.71 -10.66 9.97
C LYS A 48 11.72 -11.81 10.07
N GLU A 49 11.51 -12.88 9.33
CA GLU A 49 12.42 -14.03 9.30
C GLU A 49 13.78 -13.65 8.71
N GLU A 50 13.82 -12.83 7.66
CA GLU A 50 15.06 -12.29 7.12
C GLU A 50 15.78 -11.40 8.14
N LYS A 51 15.05 -10.48 8.81
CA LYS A 51 15.61 -9.63 9.88
C LYS A 51 16.15 -10.45 11.05
N LYS A 52 15.51 -11.57 11.43
CA LYS A 52 15.98 -12.43 12.54
C LYS A 52 17.31 -13.13 12.26
N LYS A 53 17.65 -13.40 10.99
CA LYS A 53 18.90 -14.11 10.64
C LYS A 53 20.13 -13.21 10.78
N THR A 54 20.01 -11.93 10.46
CA THR A 54 21.14 -10.99 10.35
C THR A 54 21.05 -9.81 11.32
N GLY A 55 19.91 -9.60 11.99
CA GLY A 55 19.63 -8.42 12.82
C GLY A 55 19.36 -7.13 12.04
N ILE A 56 19.73 -7.09 10.75
CA ILE A 56 19.63 -5.93 9.86
C ILE A 56 19.00 -6.40 8.54
N TYR A 57 17.96 -5.70 8.09
CA TYR A 57 17.39 -5.94 6.77
C TYR A 57 18.35 -5.47 5.68
N LYS A 58 18.63 -6.33 4.70
CA LYS A 58 19.41 -5.98 3.52
C LYS A 58 18.45 -5.76 2.34
N PRO A 59 18.35 -4.53 1.80
CA PRO A 59 17.56 -4.26 0.61
C PRO A 59 17.90 -5.21 -0.54
N LYS A 60 16.87 -5.66 -1.26
CA LYS A 60 16.96 -6.59 -2.38
C LYS A 60 16.97 -5.87 -3.71
N LEU A 61 16.13 -4.84 -3.87
CA LEU A 61 16.05 -4.03 -5.08
C LEU A 61 16.78 -2.71 -4.89
N PHE A 62 16.45 -1.98 -3.84
CA PHE A 62 16.90 -0.60 -3.67
C PHE A 62 18.34 -0.52 -3.19
N ASN A 63 19.06 0.51 -3.64
CA ASN A 63 20.35 0.86 -3.05
C ASN A 63 20.18 1.57 -1.69
N GLU A 64 21.28 1.86 -1.00
CA GLU A 64 21.23 2.47 0.33
C GLU A 64 20.53 3.84 0.36
N HIS A 65 20.78 4.68 -0.65
CA HIS A 65 20.17 6.00 -0.77
C HIS A 65 18.67 5.90 -1.02
N GLU A 66 18.27 5.09 -2.02
CA GLU A 66 16.87 4.83 -2.35
C GLU A 66 16.09 4.27 -1.17
N PHE A 67 16.67 3.31 -0.44
CA PHE A 67 16.04 2.69 0.72
C PHE A 67 15.89 3.69 1.89
N LYS A 68 16.88 4.56 2.10
CA LYS A 68 16.78 5.65 3.09
C LYS A 68 15.68 6.65 2.72
N THR A 69 15.63 7.06 1.45
CA THR A 69 14.58 7.95 0.90
C THR A 69 13.19 7.31 1.05
N LEU A 70 13.03 6.05 0.68
CA LEU A 70 11.80 5.29 0.86
C LEU A 70 11.37 5.26 2.33
N GLY A 71 12.32 5.02 3.24
CA GLY A 71 12.06 5.02 4.67
C GLY A 71 11.58 6.38 5.20
N ARG A 72 12.14 7.50 4.74
CA ARG A 72 11.66 8.84 5.10
C ARG A 72 10.29 9.13 4.51
N LEU A 73 10.05 8.75 3.25
CA LEU A 73 8.74 8.93 2.62
C LEU A 73 7.65 8.14 3.35
N ALA A 74 7.92 6.89 3.74
CA ALA A 74 6.97 6.09 4.50
C ALA A 74 6.59 6.75 5.83
N GLU A 75 7.58 7.30 6.54
CA GLU A 75 7.38 8.04 7.79
C GLU A 75 6.58 9.34 7.59
N LEU A 76 6.76 10.04 6.47
CA LEU A 76 5.95 11.23 6.14
C LEU A 76 4.50 10.88 5.77
N ILE A 77 4.26 9.70 5.20
CA ILE A 77 2.92 9.25 4.80
C ILE A 77 2.12 8.74 6.00
N VAL A 78 2.74 7.95 6.87
CA VAL A 78 2.17 7.53 8.16
C VAL A 78 3.18 7.85 9.26
N PRO A 79 3.07 9.06 9.86
CA PRO A 79 3.94 9.48 10.95
C PRO A 79 3.64 8.68 12.23
N PRO A 80 4.57 8.66 13.20
CA PRO A 80 4.29 8.10 14.51
C PRO A 80 3.26 8.97 15.25
N ASP A 81 2.42 8.35 16.07
CA ASP A 81 1.47 9.04 16.96
C ASP A 81 1.56 8.53 18.40
N GLU A 82 0.59 8.90 19.26
CA GLU A 82 0.58 8.47 20.66
C GLU A 82 0.29 6.97 20.85
N ILE A 83 -0.35 6.34 19.86
CA ILE A 83 -0.88 4.97 19.94
C ILE A 83 0.07 3.98 19.26
N SER A 84 0.65 4.40 18.13
CA SER A 84 1.35 3.56 17.19
C SER A 84 2.63 4.24 16.67
N GLY A 85 3.59 3.41 16.27
CA GLY A 85 4.79 3.88 15.60
C GLY A 85 4.52 4.29 14.15
N SER A 86 5.53 4.83 13.48
CA SER A 86 5.44 5.21 12.06
C SER A 86 5.34 4.01 11.12
N ALA A 87 4.98 4.24 9.85
CA ALA A 87 5.09 3.19 8.83
C ALA A 87 6.52 2.66 8.63
N ARG A 88 7.53 3.49 8.90
CA ARG A 88 8.93 3.04 8.89
C ARG A 88 9.17 2.01 10.00
N GLU A 89 8.68 2.25 11.20
CA GLU A 89 8.80 1.33 12.34
C GLU A 89 7.97 0.06 12.15
N ALA A 90 6.83 0.16 11.46
CA ALA A 90 6.00 -0.96 11.01
C ALA A 90 6.66 -1.85 9.95
N GLY A 91 7.79 -1.43 9.36
CA GLY A 91 8.52 -2.18 8.36
C GLY A 91 7.99 -2.01 6.93
N ALA A 92 7.31 -0.89 6.64
CA ALA A 92 6.82 -0.60 5.30
C ALA A 92 7.93 -0.53 4.22
N PRO A 93 9.13 0.06 4.48
CA PRO A 93 10.19 0.11 3.47
C PRO A 93 10.67 -1.28 3.05
N GLU A 94 10.80 -2.21 3.99
CA GLU A 94 11.18 -3.60 3.73
C GLU A 94 10.09 -4.37 2.99
N PHE A 95 8.84 -4.13 3.36
CA PHE A 95 7.68 -4.70 2.67
C PHE A 95 7.67 -4.29 1.19
N ILE A 96 7.83 -2.99 0.92
CA ILE A 96 7.86 -2.43 -0.43
C ILE A 96 9.05 -2.96 -1.22
N ASP A 97 10.26 -2.93 -0.65
CA ASP A 97 11.47 -3.48 -1.30
C ASP A 97 11.31 -4.95 -1.69
N LEU A 98 10.73 -5.77 -0.81
CA LEU A 98 10.48 -7.18 -1.12
C LEU A 98 9.49 -7.36 -2.29
N LEU A 99 8.42 -6.56 -2.33
CA LEU A 99 7.43 -6.66 -3.40
C LEU A 99 7.98 -6.14 -4.74
N CYS A 100 8.67 -5.01 -4.74
CA CYS A 100 9.31 -4.48 -5.93
C CYS A 100 10.40 -5.44 -6.44
N SER A 101 11.16 -6.13 -5.57
CA SER A 101 12.15 -7.13 -6.00
C SER A 101 11.57 -8.33 -6.75
N GLN A 102 10.25 -8.55 -6.66
CA GLN A 102 9.55 -9.67 -7.28
C GLN A 102 8.53 -9.24 -8.35
N ASN A 103 8.42 -7.95 -8.63
CA ASN A 103 7.50 -7.40 -9.62
C ASN A 103 8.20 -6.31 -10.43
N GLU A 104 8.50 -6.61 -11.70
CA GLU A 104 9.24 -5.73 -12.60
C GLU A 104 8.52 -4.40 -12.86
N GLU A 105 7.19 -4.40 -12.97
CA GLU A 105 6.41 -3.18 -13.18
C GLU A 105 6.49 -2.26 -11.96
N LEU A 106 6.33 -2.81 -10.75
CA LEU A 106 6.51 -2.05 -9.51
C LEU A 106 7.96 -1.59 -9.35
N ALA A 107 8.94 -2.41 -9.72
CA ALA A 107 10.34 -2.01 -9.67
C ALA A 107 10.61 -0.77 -10.55
N VAL A 108 10.05 -0.75 -11.77
CA VAL A 108 10.17 0.40 -12.70
C VAL A 108 9.50 1.65 -12.12
N ILE A 109 8.30 1.52 -11.56
CA ILE A 109 7.58 2.65 -10.94
C ILE A 109 8.40 3.24 -9.78
N TYR A 110 8.94 2.40 -8.89
CA TYR A 110 9.66 2.88 -7.71
C TYR A 110 11.04 3.43 -8.03
N THR A 111 11.86 2.70 -8.81
CA THR A 111 13.21 3.17 -9.16
C THR A 111 13.16 4.43 -10.03
N GLY A 112 12.27 4.46 -11.03
CA GLY A 112 12.04 5.65 -11.85
C GLY A 112 11.46 6.82 -11.05
N GLY A 113 10.54 6.54 -10.13
CA GLY A 113 9.92 7.53 -9.26
C GLY A 113 10.88 8.18 -8.25
N LEU A 114 11.72 7.37 -7.59
CA LEU A 114 12.75 7.86 -6.68
C LEU A 114 13.79 8.71 -7.43
N MET A 115 14.24 8.26 -8.60
CA MET A 115 15.13 9.04 -9.46
C MET A 115 14.49 10.36 -9.91
N TRP A 116 13.20 10.33 -10.29
CA TRP A 116 12.47 11.54 -10.66
C TRP A 116 12.36 12.51 -9.48
N LEU A 117 12.07 12.01 -8.27
CA LEU A 117 11.94 12.81 -7.07
C LEU A 117 13.25 13.53 -6.75
N ASP A 118 14.38 12.81 -6.74
CA ASP A 118 15.69 13.42 -6.52
C ASP A 118 16.04 14.41 -7.63
N GLY A 119 15.77 14.08 -8.89
CA GLY A 119 15.96 15.01 -10.01
C GLY A 119 15.13 16.29 -9.88
N ARG A 120 13.91 16.20 -9.34
CA ARG A 120 13.04 17.35 -9.10
C ARG A 120 13.51 18.17 -7.90
N MET A 121 13.90 17.52 -6.82
CA MET A 121 14.48 18.16 -5.63
C MET A 121 15.80 18.86 -5.98
N GLN A 122 16.67 18.21 -6.75
CA GLN A 122 17.93 18.81 -7.21
C GLN A 122 17.68 20.07 -8.04
N LYS A 123 16.68 20.08 -8.92
CA LYS A 123 16.34 21.28 -9.72
C LYS A 123 15.76 22.42 -8.87
N ARG A 124 15.00 22.10 -7.81
CA ARG A 124 14.26 23.09 -7.02
C ARG A 124 15.05 23.63 -5.83
N TYR A 125 15.80 22.76 -5.16
CA TYR A 125 16.48 23.01 -3.89
C TYR A 125 17.97 22.66 -3.91
N SER A 126 18.51 22.17 -5.04
CA SER A 126 19.93 21.80 -5.21
C SER A 126 20.45 20.65 -4.34
N VAL A 127 19.54 19.87 -3.76
CA VAL A 127 19.85 18.69 -2.94
C VAL A 127 18.88 17.55 -3.28
N PRO A 128 19.26 16.27 -3.10
CA PRO A 128 18.33 15.15 -3.20
C PRO A 128 17.30 15.18 -2.06
N PHE A 129 16.21 14.42 -2.18
CA PHE A 129 15.08 14.50 -1.27
C PHE A 129 15.47 14.26 0.20
N ILE A 130 16.28 13.23 0.45
CA ILE A 130 16.66 12.82 1.81
C ILE A 130 17.58 13.83 2.52
N GLU A 131 18.26 14.69 1.77
CA GLU A 131 19.15 15.74 2.30
C GLU A 131 18.45 17.09 2.42
N ALA A 132 17.26 17.24 1.83
CA ALA A 132 16.47 18.45 1.90
C ALA A 132 15.89 18.68 3.31
N LYS A 133 15.56 19.94 3.61
CA LYS A 133 14.89 20.30 4.86
C LYS A 133 13.48 19.70 4.90
N GLU A 134 12.95 19.49 6.09
CA GLU A 134 11.60 18.95 6.28
C GLU A 134 10.53 19.78 5.55
N ASP A 135 10.58 21.11 5.64
CA ASP A 135 9.65 21.99 4.90
C ASP A 135 9.76 21.83 3.38
N GLU A 136 10.98 21.57 2.86
CA GLU A 136 11.22 21.38 1.43
C GLU A 136 10.72 20.00 0.95
N GLN A 137 10.88 18.97 1.79
CA GLN A 137 10.34 17.63 1.56
C GLN A 137 8.82 17.68 1.47
N THR A 138 8.17 18.24 2.50
CA THR A 138 6.71 18.33 2.58
C THR A 138 6.14 19.18 1.44
N ALA A 139 6.75 20.33 1.14
CA ALA A 139 6.32 21.17 0.03
C ALA A 139 6.40 20.47 -1.34
N MET A 140 7.35 19.54 -1.53
CA MET A 140 7.41 18.74 -2.75
C MET A 140 6.29 17.70 -2.80
N LEU A 141 5.94 17.07 -1.68
CA LEU A 141 4.82 16.13 -1.62
C LEU A 141 3.48 16.83 -1.81
N ASP A 142 3.28 18.00 -1.21
CA ASP A 142 2.08 18.82 -1.38
C ASP A 142 1.87 19.20 -2.86
N LEU A 143 2.95 19.55 -3.57
CA LEU A 143 2.90 19.82 -5.00
C LEU A 143 2.41 18.61 -5.81
N LEU A 144 2.79 17.39 -5.42
CA LEU A 144 2.32 16.17 -6.09
C LEU A 144 0.85 15.88 -5.77
N VAL A 145 0.42 16.11 -4.54
CA VAL A 145 -0.99 15.95 -4.12
C VAL A 145 -1.88 16.89 -4.91
N GLU A 146 -1.51 18.16 -5.02
CA GLU A 146 -2.29 19.14 -5.76
C GLU A 146 -2.32 18.81 -7.26
N ALA A 147 -1.18 18.45 -7.85
CA ALA A 147 -1.11 18.07 -9.26
C ALA A 147 -1.92 16.80 -9.58
N GLU A 148 -1.96 15.82 -8.68
CA GLU A 148 -2.80 14.63 -8.81
C GLU A 148 -4.29 14.99 -8.77
N ARG A 149 -4.67 15.91 -7.86
CA ARG A 149 -6.04 16.40 -7.76
C ARG A 149 -6.47 17.09 -9.05
N ASP A 150 -5.66 18.00 -9.55
CA ASP A 150 -5.91 18.71 -10.82
C ASP A 150 -6.07 17.73 -11.99
N GLU A 151 -5.17 16.75 -12.09
CA GLU A 151 -5.21 15.75 -13.16
C GLU A 151 -6.45 14.86 -13.07
N ARG A 152 -6.89 14.51 -11.85
CA ARG A 152 -8.12 13.76 -11.61
C ARG A 152 -9.35 14.59 -12.00
N GLU A 153 -9.42 15.84 -11.56
CA GLU A 153 -10.52 16.75 -11.90
C GLU A 153 -10.61 16.96 -13.42
N ARG A 154 -9.46 17.10 -14.10
CA ARG A 154 -9.37 17.22 -15.56
C ARG A 154 -9.90 15.96 -16.25
N LYS A 155 -9.49 14.76 -15.79
CA LYS A 155 -10.00 13.49 -16.33
C LYS A 155 -11.50 13.35 -16.13
N THR A 156 -12.01 13.65 -14.93
CA THR A 156 -13.44 13.61 -14.63
C THR A 156 -14.23 14.57 -15.53
N LYS A 157 -13.78 15.82 -15.69
CA LYS A 157 -14.42 16.77 -16.60
C LYS A 157 -14.38 16.29 -18.06
N GLY A 158 -13.24 15.78 -18.53
CA GLY A 158 -13.13 15.20 -19.88
C GLY A 158 -14.17 14.10 -20.16
N LEU A 159 -14.35 13.18 -19.21
CA LEU A 159 -15.36 12.11 -19.25
C LEU A 159 -16.80 12.67 -19.29
N THR A 160 -17.08 13.79 -18.62
CA THR A 160 -18.43 14.39 -18.65
C THR A 160 -18.79 15.05 -19.98
N TYR A 161 -17.81 15.53 -20.76
CA TYR A 161 -18.04 16.14 -22.07
C TYR A 161 -18.09 15.13 -23.23
N GLU A 162 -17.44 13.97 -23.10
CA GLU A 162 -17.59 12.83 -24.04
C GLU A 162 -19.02 12.26 -24.07
N GLY A 163 -19.86 12.58 -23.08
CA GLY A 163 -21.29 12.21 -23.04
C GLY A 163 -22.22 13.11 -23.87
N THR A 164 -21.73 14.20 -24.47
CA THR A 164 -22.55 15.03 -25.36
C THR A 164 -22.43 14.56 -26.81
N HIS A 165 -23.53 14.11 -27.42
CA HIS A 165 -23.62 13.57 -28.79
C HIS A 165 -23.30 14.56 -29.93
N HIS A 166 -22.61 15.67 -29.66
CA HIS A 166 -22.20 16.61 -30.68
C HIS A 166 -20.68 16.55 -30.80
N TYR A 167 -20.19 16.20 -31.99
CA TYR A 167 -18.79 15.90 -32.38
C TYR A 167 -18.36 14.43 -32.40
N GLN A 168 -19.09 13.58 -33.14
CA GLN A 168 -18.46 12.42 -33.78
C GLN A 168 -17.60 12.91 -34.97
N GLY A 169 -16.28 12.81 -34.87
CA GLY A 169 -15.37 13.00 -36.02
C GLY A 169 -14.23 14.01 -35.84
N PHE A 170 -14.18 14.74 -34.73
CA PHE A 170 -13.06 15.63 -34.39
C PHE A 170 -12.68 15.46 -32.92
N GLY A 171 -12.37 14.23 -32.53
CA GLY A 171 -11.81 13.91 -31.22
C GLY A 171 -10.40 14.50 -31.11
N SER A 172 -10.35 15.79 -30.75
CA SER A 172 -9.25 16.46 -30.06
C SER A 172 -7.83 16.05 -30.48
N TYR A 173 -7.18 16.89 -31.30
CA TYR A 173 -5.71 17.07 -31.25
C TYR A 173 -5.30 17.74 -29.92
N GLY A 174 -5.87 17.29 -28.80
CA GLY A 174 -5.32 17.53 -27.49
C GLY A 174 -4.07 16.69 -27.41
N ILE A 175 -2.94 17.23 -27.84
CA ILE A 175 -1.63 16.75 -27.40
C ILE A 175 -1.67 16.93 -25.88
N PHE A 176 -2.10 15.88 -25.17
CA PHE A 176 -1.97 15.82 -23.73
C PHE A 176 -0.47 15.84 -23.48
N SER A 177 0.09 17.01 -23.19
CA SER A 177 1.41 17.05 -22.59
C SER A 177 1.23 16.43 -21.21
N PRO A 178 1.81 15.25 -20.92
CA PRO A 178 1.87 14.79 -19.56
C PRO A 178 2.50 15.94 -18.77
N SER A 179 1.91 16.33 -17.64
CA SER A 179 2.56 17.31 -16.78
C SER A 179 3.97 16.80 -16.47
N ASP A 180 4.95 17.69 -16.33
CA ASP A 180 6.31 17.30 -15.90
C ASP A 180 6.32 16.57 -14.55
N LEU A 181 5.18 16.64 -13.83
CA LEU A 181 4.90 15.98 -12.56
C LEU A 181 4.31 14.56 -12.72
N GLY A 182 3.89 14.17 -13.92
CA GLY A 182 3.22 12.89 -14.20
C GLY A 182 3.92 11.66 -13.61
N PRO A 183 5.22 11.45 -13.87
CA PRO A 183 5.96 10.35 -13.26
C PRO A 183 5.95 10.39 -11.73
N GLY A 184 6.08 11.59 -11.15
CA GLY A 184 6.03 11.81 -9.71
C GLY A 184 4.66 11.50 -9.09
N ILE A 185 3.57 11.87 -9.79
CA ILE A 185 2.19 11.58 -9.37
C ILE A 185 1.97 10.07 -9.31
N VAL A 186 2.34 9.34 -10.38
CA VAL A 186 2.16 7.88 -10.44
C VAL A 186 2.96 7.19 -9.33
N PHE A 187 4.22 7.59 -9.15
CA PHE A 187 5.06 7.06 -8.08
C PHE A 187 4.46 7.33 -6.69
N PHE A 188 4.07 8.57 -6.41
CA PHE A 188 3.60 8.96 -5.08
C PHE A 188 2.23 8.35 -4.73
N ASP A 189 1.33 8.18 -5.71
CA ASP A 189 0.07 7.45 -5.52
C ASP A 189 0.31 5.98 -5.14
N TRP A 190 1.19 5.28 -5.87
CA TRP A 190 1.58 3.91 -5.52
C TRP A 190 2.26 3.82 -4.16
N LEU A 191 3.14 4.77 -3.85
CA LEU A 191 3.85 4.81 -2.58
C LEU A 191 2.90 4.97 -1.40
N ARG A 192 1.92 5.88 -1.49
CA ARG A 192 0.90 6.08 -0.44
C ARG A 192 0.09 4.81 -0.21
N LYS A 193 -0.43 4.21 -1.27
CA LYS A 193 -1.20 2.95 -1.19
C LYS A 193 -0.40 1.84 -0.50
N MET A 194 0.80 1.57 -1.00
CA MET A 194 1.63 0.48 -0.48
C MET A 194 2.11 0.73 0.95
N THR A 195 2.37 1.98 1.32
CA THR A 195 2.76 2.33 2.70
C THR A 195 1.60 2.10 3.68
N VAL A 196 0.39 2.55 3.31
CA VAL A 196 -0.82 2.34 4.10
C VAL A 196 -1.15 0.86 4.23
N ASP A 197 -1.08 0.12 3.12
CA ASP A 197 -1.31 -1.33 3.12
C ASP A 197 -0.28 -2.06 3.98
N ALA A 198 1.01 -1.72 3.86
CA ALA A 198 2.05 -2.29 4.69
C ALA A 198 1.84 -1.99 6.17
N PHE A 199 1.45 -0.75 6.51
CA PHE A 199 1.22 -0.32 7.88
C PHE A 199 0.07 -1.09 8.53
N TYR A 200 -1.14 -1.03 7.96
CA TYR A 200 -2.34 -1.61 8.57
C TYR A 200 -2.41 -3.14 8.53
N THR A 201 -1.49 -3.78 7.81
CA THR A 201 -1.29 -5.24 7.85
C THR A 201 -0.11 -5.67 8.72
N SER A 202 0.65 -4.72 9.24
CA SER A 202 1.72 -4.99 10.21
C SER A 202 1.15 -5.22 11.61
N GLU A 203 1.96 -5.78 12.52
CA GLU A 203 1.57 -5.88 13.94
C GLU A 203 1.34 -4.53 14.61
N ILE A 204 2.01 -3.46 14.14
CA ILE A 204 1.82 -2.11 14.68
C ILE A 204 0.45 -1.58 14.24
N GLY A 205 0.17 -1.58 12.94
CA GLY A 205 -1.10 -1.07 12.41
C GLY A 205 -2.31 -1.92 12.80
N ILE A 206 -2.18 -3.24 12.91
CA ILE A 206 -3.28 -4.10 13.40
C ILE A 206 -3.67 -3.74 14.84
N LYS A 207 -2.68 -3.41 15.70
CA LYS A 207 -2.93 -2.94 17.06
C LYS A 207 -3.55 -1.56 17.08
N ASP A 208 -3.09 -0.67 16.21
CA ASP A 208 -3.56 0.70 16.06
C ASP A 208 -5.07 0.77 15.78
N VAL A 209 -5.56 0.03 14.77
CA VAL A 209 -6.99 0.00 14.45
C VAL A 209 -7.83 -0.84 15.42
N GLY A 210 -7.22 -1.46 16.43
CA GLY A 210 -7.90 -2.35 17.37
C GLY A 210 -8.51 -3.59 16.71
N TYR A 211 -7.93 -4.08 15.60
CA TYR A 211 -8.49 -5.17 14.83
C TYR A 211 -8.44 -6.49 15.63
N ARG A 212 -9.62 -7.04 15.93
CA ARG A 212 -9.79 -8.29 16.71
C ARG A 212 -9.89 -9.56 15.85
N GLY A 213 -9.71 -9.46 14.53
CA GLY A 213 -9.85 -10.60 13.61
C GLY A 213 -11.28 -10.90 13.17
N ASN A 214 -11.43 -11.58 12.03
CA ASN A 214 -12.63 -12.38 11.73
C ASN A 214 -12.60 -13.65 12.59
N SER A 215 -12.91 -13.53 13.88
CA SER A 215 -13.10 -14.72 14.72
C SER A 215 -14.37 -15.43 14.23
N ALA A 216 -14.27 -16.71 13.85
CA ALA A 216 -15.45 -17.52 13.56
C ALA A 216 -16.33 -17.55 14.81
N ARG A 217 -17.43 -16.78 14.80
CA ARG A 217 -18.40 -16.84 15.88
C ARG A 217 -19.30 -18.05 15.64
N ALA A 218 -19.36 -18.95 16.62
CA ALA A 218 -20.27 -20.10 16.57
C ALA A 218 -21.75 -19.67 16.46
N LYS A 219 -22.06 -18.43 16.84
CA LYS A 219 -23.37 -17.79 16.66
C LYS A 219 -23.21 -16.34 16.23
N PHE A 220 -23.97 -15.95 15.21
CA PHE A 220 -24.11 -14.57 14.81
C PHE A 220 -25.21 -13.91 15.67
N GLU A 221 -24.80 -13.11 16.65
CA GLU A 221 -25.71 -12.32 17.46
C GLU A 221 -25.82 -10.93 16.87
N VAL A 222 -27.04 -10.53 16.51
CA VAL A 222 -27.32 -9.19 16.00
C VAL A 222 -27.29 -8.22 17.18
N PRO A 223 -26.49 -7.15 17.15
CA PRO A 223 -26.51 -6.12 18.18
C PRO A 223 -27.93 -5.54 18.32
N GLN A 224 -28.40 -5.35 19.55
CA GLN A 224 -29.75 -4.84 19.81
C GLN A 224 -29.99 -3.48 19.11
N GLU A 225 -28.97 -2.64 19.05
CA GLU A 225 -28.97 -1.35 18.34
C GLU A 225 -29.30 -1.48 16.84
N ALA A 226 -28.83 -2.54 16.19
CA ALA A 226 -29.11 -2.81 14.78
C ALA A 226 -30.56 -3.29 14.57
N ILE A 227 -31.10 -4.04 15.54
CA ILE A 227 -32.51 -4.44 15.56
C ILE A 227 -33.40 -3.21 15.75
N ASP A 228 -33.09 -2.38 16.74
CA ASP A 228 -33.85 -1.18 17.06
C ASP A 228 -33.81 -0.16 15.90
N TYR A 229 -32.67 -0.02 15.24
CA TYR A 229 -32.51 0.78 14.03
C TYR A 229 -33.38 0.27 12.88
N ALA A 230 -33.41 -1.05 12.65
CA ALA A 230 -34.23 -1.66 11.61
C ALA A 230 -35.73 -1.53 11.91
N LEU A 231 -36.15 -1.73 13.17
CA LEU A 231 -37.54 -1.58 13.60
C LEU A 231 -38.03 -0.14 13.47
N LYS A 232 -37.19 0.85 13.80
CA LYS A 232 -37.52 2.27 13.66
C LYS A 232 -37.77 2.70 12.22
N ARG A 233 -37.17 2.02 11.24
CA ARG A 233 -37.34 2.29 9.80
C ARG A 233 -38.29 1.31 9.11
N SER A 234 -38.78 0.30 9.81
CA SER A 234 -39.70 -0.67 9.24
C SER A 234 -41.09 -0.05 9.08
N PRO A 235 -41.70 -0.12 7.88
CA PRO A 235 -43.10 0.28 7.68
C PRO A 235 -44.10 -0.63 8.44
N PHE A 236 -43.61 -1.69 9.10
CA PHE A 236 -44.40 -2.64 9.89
C PHE A 236 -44.19 -2.50 11.41
N GLY A 237 -43.45 -1.49 11.87
CA GLY A 237 -43.10 -1.30 13.29
C GLY A 237 -44.08 -0.45 14.12
N GLN A 238 -45.15 0.06 13.52
CA GLN A 238 -46.21 0.81 14.22
C GLN A 238 -47.54 0.09 14.02
N SER A 239 -47.87 -0.83 14.94
CA SER A 239 -49.21 -1.41 15.12
C SER A 239 -49.40 -1.72 16.59
#